data_AF-A0A3B9BSZ4-F1
#
_entry.id   AF-A0A3B9BSZ4-F1
#
_cell.length_a   1.000
_cell.length_b   1.000
_cell.length_c   1.000
_cell.angle_alpha   90.00
_cell.angle_beta   90.00
_cell.angle_gamma   90.00
#
_symmetry.space_group_name_H-M   'P 1'
#
loop_
_entity.id
_entity.type
_entity.pdbx_description
1 polymer ?
#
loop_
_entity_poly.entity_id
_entity_poly.type
_entity_poly.pdbx_seq_one_letter_code
_entity_poly.pdbx_strand_id
1 'polypeptide(L)' 'MTTLIPIDDIRKSLSDRRLTVVAEKSGLSHPTVKAVADGNEQISLNTWKKLSEYLSDSK' A
#
# COMPACT_ATOMS: atom_id res chain seq x y z
N MET A 1 -18.21 -1.98 -3.63
CA MET A 1 -17.77 -2.88 -2.54
C MET A 1 -16.27 -2.72 -2.42
N THR A 2 -15.78 -2.15 -1.33
CA THR A 2 -14.33 -1.88 -1.17
C THR A 2 -13.66 -3.16 -0.71
N THR A 3 -13.10 -3.93 -1.65
CA THR A 3 -12.35 -5.14 -1.35
C THR A 3 -11.01 -4.72 -0.76
N LEU A 4 -10.83 -4.90 0.54
CA LEU A 4 -9.54 -4.70 1.19
C LEU A 4 -8.63 -5.87 0.82
N ILE A 5 -7.46 -5.55 0.26
CA ILE A 5 -6.46 -6.55 -0.11
C ILE A 5 -5.76 -6.98 1.19
N PRO A 6 -5.49 -8.28 1.41
CA PRO A 6 -4.71 -8.73 2.56
C PRO A 6 -3.37 -7.99 2.64
N ILE A 7 -2.92 -7.65 3.86
CA ILE A 7 -1.67 -6.89 4.02
C ILE A 7 -0.45 -7.62 3.43
N ASP A 8 -0.47 -8.96 3.40
CA ASP A 8 0.57 -9.78 2.79
C ASP A 8 0.65 -9.60 1.27
N ASP A 9 -0.50 -9.55 0.59
CA ASP A 9 -0.59 -9.25 -0.85
C ASP A 9 -0.18 -7.81 -1.16
N ILE A 10 -0.53 -6.87 -0.28
CA ILE A 10 -0.08 -5.48 -0.39
C ILE A 10 1.44 -5.43 -0.29
N ARG A 11 2.04 -6.11 0.68
CA ARG A 11 3.50 -6.19 0.84
C ARG A 11 4.18 -6.73 -0.42
N LYS A 12 3.72 -7.87 -0.93
CA LYS A 12 4.26 -8.45 -2.17
C LYS A 12 4.13 -7.51 -3.36
N SER A 13 2.97 -6.88 -3.51
CA SER A 13 2.72 -5.91 -4.59
C SER A 13 3.57 -4.65 -4.45
N LEU A 14 3.85 -4.21 -3.22
CA LEU A 14 4.72 -3.08 -2.94
C LEU A 14 6.19 -3.41 -3.21
N SER A 15 6.64 -4.62 -2.92
CA SER A 15 8.03 -5.07 -3.18
C SER A 15 8.38 -5.06 -4.67
N ASP A 16 7.41 -5.31 -5.56
CA ASP A 16 7.61 -5.31 -7.01
C ASP A 16 7.53 -3.90 -7.63
N ARG A 17 7.04 -2.90 -6.87
CA ARG A 17 6.75 -1.56 -7.38
C ARG A 17 7.71 -0.50 -6.84
N ARG A 18 7.83 0.61 -7.58
CA ARG A 18 8.53 1.81 -7.08
C ARG A 18 7.70 2.47 -5.97
N LEU A 19 8.13 2.28 -4.71
CA LEU A 19 7.46 2.81 -3.52
C LEU A 19 7.22 4.33 -3.57
N THR A 20 8.10 5.10 -4.20
CA THR A 20 7.92 6.54 -4.42
C THR A 20 6.69 6.86 -5.26
N VAL A 21 6.50 6.13 -6.37
CA VAL A 21 5.32 6.29 -7.24
C VAL A 21 4.04 5.87 -6.51
N VAL A 22 4.09 4.78 -5.75
CA VAL A 22 2.94 4.31 -4.98
C VAL A 22 2.55 5.33 -3.92
N ALA A 23 3.53 5.91 -3.23
CA ALA A 23 3.31 6.97 -2.24
C ALA A 23 2.63 8.20 -2.86
N GLU A 24 3.14 8.69 -4.00
CA GLU A 24 2.55 9.81 -4.73
C GLU A 24 1.12 9.51 -5.20
N LYS A 25 0.90 8.35 -5.82
CA LYS A 25 -0.40 7.93 -6.35
C LYS A 25 -1.44 7.68 -5.26
N SER A 26 -1.03 7.15 -4.12
CA SER A 26 -1.92 6.83 -3.00
C SER A 26 -2.14 8.03 -2.06
N GLY A 27 -1.43 9.14 -2.27
CA GLY A 27 -1.42 10.28 -1.35
C GLY A 27 -0.94 9.88 0.05
N LEU A 28 0.13 9.09 0.10
CA LEU A 28 0.80 8.61 1.31
C LEU A 28 2.25 9.05 1.31
N SER A 29 2.88 9.06 2.48
CA SER A 29 4.31 9.37 2.59
C SER A 29 5.16 8.16 2.20
N HIS A 30 6.24 8.39 1.46
CA HIS A 30 7.22 7.34 1.14
C HIS A 30 7.69 6.51 2.35
N PRO A 31 8.04 7.08 3.52
CA PRO A 31 8.39 6.29 4.70
C PRO A 31 7.27 5.38 5.18
N THR A 32 6.00 5.79 5.04
CA THR A 32 4.84 4.97 5.40
C THR A 32 4.72 3.76 4.48
N VAL A 33 4.79 3.97 3.16
CA VAL A 33 4.72 2.87 2.18
C VAL A 33 5.91 1.93 2.33
N LYS A 34 7.10 2.48 2.57
CA LYS A 34 8.30 1.69 2.87
C LYS A 34 8.14 0.86 4.13
N ALA A 35 7.61 1.43 5.22
CA ALA A 35 7.36 0.68 6.44
C ALA A 35 6.39 -0.50 6.20
N VAL A 36 5.33 -0.30 5.41
CA VAL A 36 4.42 -1.40 5.04
C VAL A 36 5.18 -2.50 4.30
N ALA A 37 5.94 -2.13 3.25
CA ALA A 37 6.71 -3.09 2.45
C ALA A 37 7.72 -3.87 3.30
N ASP A 38 8.39 -3.20 4.24
CA ASP A 38 9.36 -3.78 5.17
C ASP A 38 8.71 -4.79 6.15
N GLY A 39 7.40 -4.68 6.38
CA GLY A 39 6.64 -5.56 7.26
C GLY A 39 6.18 -4.92 8.56
N ASN A 40 6.12 -3.59 8.60
CA ASN A 40 5.46 -2.91 9.69
C ASN A 40 3.94 -3.07 9.56
N GLU A 41 3.37 -3.86 10.45
CA GLU A 41 1.93 -4.16 10.52
C GLU A 41 1.14 -3.06 11.24
N GLN A 42 1.82 -2.08 11.87
CA GLN A 42 1.18 -0.94 12.52
C GLN A 42 0.79 0.15 11.50
N ILE A 43 -0.07 -0.21 10.54
CA ILE A 43 -0.61 0.74 9.57
C ILE A 43 -2.03 1.13 9.96
N SER A 44 -2.36 2.41 9.83
CA SER A 44 -3.74 2.85 10.01
C SER A 44 -4.65 2.24 8.95
N LEU A 45 -5.90 1.93 9.33
CA LEU A 45 -6.95 1.49 8.39
C LEU A 45 -7.07 2.39 7.15
N ASN A 46 -6.85 3.69 7.31
CA ASN A 46 -6.86 4.64 6.20
C ASN A 46 -5.72 4.40 5.18
N THR A 47 -4.50 4.11 5.68
CA THR A 47 -3.35 3.74 4.84
C THR A 47 -3.62 2.44 4.12
N TRP A 48 -4.14 1.45 4.83
CA TRP A 48 -4.50 0.16 4.25
C TRP A 48 -5.53 0.29 3.13
N LYS A 49 -6.57 1.10 3.36
CA LYS A 49 -7.61 1.37 2.36
C LYS A 49 -7.02 2.03 1.11
N LYS A 50 -6.24 3.10 1.28
CA LYS A 50 -5.58 3.81 0.16
C LYS A 50 -4.68 2.91 -0.68
N LEU A 51 -3.88 2.07 -0.03
CA LEU A 51 -3.02 1.09 -0.71
C LEU A 51 -3.85 0.04 -1.46
N SER A 52 -4.92 -0.46 -0.82
CA SER A 52 -5.84 -1.41 -1.46
C SER A 52 -6.54 -0.81 -2.67
N GLU A 53 -6.96 0.46 -2.59
CA GLU A 53 -7.57 1.20 -3.69
C GLU A 53 -6.58 1.37 -4.85
N TYR A 54 -5.36 1.83 -4.57
CA TYR A 54 -4.32 1.99 -5.60
C TYR A 54 -3.99 0.66 -6.31
N LEU A 55 -3.85 -0.42 -5.55
CA LEU A 55 -3.52 -1.74 -6.09
C LEU A 55 -4.69 -2.38 -6.85
N SER A 56 -5.93 -2.09 -6.45
CA SER A 56 -7.13 -2.55 -7.17
C SER A 56 -7.36 -1.78 -8.47
N ASP A 57 -7.05 -0.48 -8.49
CA ASP A 57 -7.17 0.39 -9.67
C ASP A 57 -6.04 0.14 -10.70
N SER A 58 -4.86 -0.25 -10.23
CA SER A 58 -3.70 -0.56 -11.10
C SER A 58 -3.75 -1.95 -11.75
N LYS A 59 -4.92 -2.59 -11.85
CA LYS A 59 -5.11 -3.95 -12.39
C LYS A 59 -5.65 -3.93 -13.82
#